data_AF-A0A6P5TT70-F1
#
_entry.id   AF-A0A6P5TT70-F1
#
_cell.length_a   1.000
_cell.length_b   1.000
_cell.length_c   1.000
_cell.angle_alpha   90.00
_cell.angle_beta   90.00
_cell.angle_gamma   90.00
#
_symmetry.space_group_name_H-M   'P 1'
#
loop_
_entity.id
_entity.type
_entity.pdbx_description
1 polymer ?
#
loop_
_entity_poly.entity_id
_entity_poly.type
_entity_poly.pdbx_seq_one_letter_code
_entity_poly.pdbx_strand_id
1 'polypeptide(L)'
;LIANSATFEKKTVFSQEKYRLKKQKKYAPIVLLRRPFTRSICEAYLKKYPTRIGFLRMDTLSLLLSMANVSANSDVLVVDMVGGLLTGAVAERLGGTGYVCNTYISGSPYPMDIARIFNFGDEICKRIVRSPLTDLFSVQNGLQKPVIQDSDSCNMESQSNDRISSPVSMEEVSLASENVISDLIPESTSSPVIKMSKPAKLGEKAPQEIISSWKEHGFSCLIIAAPELDTWSLVKEIFPLMSNSAPFAIYHQYLQPLATCMHNLQLGKMAIGMQISEPWLREYQVLPSRTHPCMQMNAFGGYILSGTKISPN
;
A
#
# COMPACT_ATOMS: atom_id res chain seq x y z
N LEU A 1 -45.49 1.41 -10.05
CA LEU A 1 -45.11 2.06 -8.77
C LEU A 1 -45.50 3.53 -8.71
N ILE A 2 -45.17 4.35 -9.71
CA ILE A 2 -45.57 5.76 -9.76
C ILE A 2 -47.07 5.89 -10.03
N ALA A 3 -47.59 5.23 -11.07
CA ALA A 3 -49.02 5.23 -11.42
C ALA A 3 -49.94 4.74 -10.28
N ASN A 4 -49.43 3.88 -9.40
CA ASN A 4 -50.21 3.32 -8.28
C ASN A 4 -50.09 4.15 -6.99
N SER A 5 -49.48 5.35 -7.04
CA SER A 5 -49.28 6.21 -5.88
C SER A 5 -50.22 7.42 -5.95
N ALA A 6 -51.32 7.36 -5.20
CA ALA A 6 -52.32 8.43 -5.13
C ALA A 6 -51.79 9.79 -4.62
N THR A 7 -50.61 9.80 -3.98
CA THR A 7 -49.97 11.03 -3.46
C THR A 7 -48.84 11.55 -4.35
N PHE A 8 -48.48 10.86 -5.44
CA PHE A 8 -47.33 11.25 -6.26
C PHE A 8 -47.58 12.56 -7.00
N GLU A 9 -48.75 12.71 -7.62
CA GLU A 9 -49.11 13.91 -8.38
C GLU A 9 -49.24 15.15 -7.48
N LYS A 10 -49.68 14.97 -6.22
CA LYS A 10 -49.81 16.04 -5.23
C LYS A 10 -48.46 16.54 -4.67
N LYS A 11 -47.36 15.85 -4.95
CA LYS A 11 -46.02 16.22 -4.44
C LYS A 11 -45.40 17.32 -5.29
N THR A 12 -44.56 18.14 -4.67
CA THR A 12 -43.70 19.08 -5.39
C THR A 12 -42.78 18.36 -6.37
N VAL A 13 -42.36 19.05 -7.44
CA VAL A 13 -41.45 18.50 -8.48
C VAL A 13 -40.18 17.90 -7.85
N PHE A 14 -39.60 18.57 -6.86
CA PHE A 14 -38.42 18.07 -6.15
C PHE A 14 -38.68 16.77 -5.38
N SER A 15 -39.87 16.64 -4.79
CA SER A 15 -40.27 15.45 -4.03
C SER A 15 -40.60 14.29 -4.96
N GLN A 16 -41.16 14.56 -6.12
CA GLN A 16 -41.36 13.58 -7.20
C GLN A 16 -40.01 13.04 -7.68
N GLU A 17 -39.04 13.91 -7.97
CA GLU A 17 -37.70 13.53 -8.42
C GLU A 17 -36.96 12.70 -7.36
N LYS A 18 -36.99 13.14 -6.09
CA LYS A 18 -36.41 12.38 -4.95
C LYS A 18 -37.06 10.99 -4.83
N TYR A 19 -38.36 10.87 -5.07
CA TYR A 19 -39.05 9.59 -5.07
C TYR A 19 -38.61 8.71 -6.24
N ARG A 20 -38.49 9.26 -7.46
CA ARG A 20 -38.00 8.54 -8.65
C ARG A 20 -36.59 7.99 -8.40
N LEU A 21 -35.66 8.83 -7.97
CA LEU A 21 -34.28 8.41 -7.66
C LEU A 21 -34.23 7.33 -6.58
N LYS A 22 -35.06 7.42 -5.53
CA LYS A 22 -35.17 6.37 -4.50
C LYS A 22 -35.68 5.05 -5.06
N LYS A 23 -36.65 5.08 -5.98
CA LYS A 23 -37.18 3.88 -6.65
C LYS A 23 -36.18 3.29 -7.64
N GLN A 24 -35.53 4.13 -8.45
CA GLN A 24 -34.48 3.70 -9.37
C GLN A 24 -33.33 3.02 -8.62
N LYS A 25 -32.83 3.63 -7.54
CA LYS A 25 -31.77 3.04 -6.71
C LYS A 25 -32.11 1.64 -6.16
N LYS A 26 -33.40 1.35 -5.94
CA LYS A 26 -33.86 0.04 -5.41
C LYS A 26 -34.16 -0.97 -6.51
N TYR A 27 -34.83 -0.56 -7.59
CA TYR A 27 -35.41 -1.48 -8.58
C TYR A 27 -34.65 -1.53 -9.91
N ALA A 28 -33.79 -0.54 -10.17
CA ALA A 28 -32.99 -0.45 -11.39
C ALA A 28 -31.56 -0.02 -11.04
N PRO A 29 -30.79 -0.86 -10.33
CA PRO A 29 -29.39 -0.57 -10.03
C PRO A 29 -28.59 -0.53 -11.34
N ILE A 30 -27.81 0.53 -11.52
CA ILE A 30 -26.89 0.69 -12.65
C ILE A 30 -25.48 0.56 -12.09
N VAL A 31 -24.69 -0.33 -12.66
CA VAL A 31 -23.28 -0.51 -12.30
C VAL A 31 -22.42 0.16 -13.36
N LEU A 32 -21.50 1.01 -12.94
CA LEU A 32 -20.53 1.67 -13.81
C LEU A 32 -19.15 1.10 -13.54
N LEU A 33 -18.56 0.44 -14.54
CA LEU A 33 -17.20 -0.05 -14.48
C LEU A 33 -16.23 1.12 -14.68
N ARG A 34 -15.27 1.26 -13.77
CA ARG A 34 -14.20 2.26 -13.83
C ARG A 34 -12.87 1.57 -13.66
N ARG A 35 -11.84 2.13 -14.31
CA ARG A 35 -10.45 1.70 -14.10
C ARG A 35 -10.08 1.88 -12.61
N PRO A 36 -9.29 0.97 -12.02
CA PRO A 36 -8.69 1.19 -10.71
C PRO A 36 -7.64 2.29 -10.80
N PHE A 37 -7.74 3.28 -9.92
CA PHE A 37 -6.72 4.31 -9.69
C PHE A 37 -6.79 4.76 -8.24
N THR A 38 -5.75 5.45 -7.77
CA THR A 38 -5.54 5.82 -6.35
C THR A 38 -6.84 6.28 -5.67
N ARG A 39 -7.54 7.25 -6.28
CA ARG A 39 -8.75 7.83 -5.72
C ARG A 39 -9.87 6.83 -5.53
N SER A 40 -10.19 6.07 -6.59
CA SER A 40 -11.30 5.11 -6.56
C SER A 40 -11.05 4.01 -5.53
N ILE A 41 -9.80 3.56 -5.42
CA ILE A 41 -9.39 2.54 -4.46
C ILE A 41 -9.47 3.10 -3.03
N CYS A 42 -8.90 4.29 -2.78
CA CYS A 42 -8.94 4.94 -1.48
C CYS A 42 -10.39 5.19 -1.01
N GLU A 43 -11.25 5.76 -1.86
CA GLU A 43 -12.67 6.01 -1.53
C GLU A 43 -13.44 4.70 -1.27
N ALA A 44 -13.18 3.65 -2.04
CA ALA A 44 -13.82 2.33 -1.84
C ALA A 44 -13.41 1.70 -0.50
N TYR A 45 -12.12 1.72 -0.16
CA TYR A 45 -11.62 1.18 1.09
C TYR A 45 -12.06 2.01 2.29
N LEU A 46 -12.04 3.35 2.20
CA LEU A 46 -12.51 4.20 3.29
C LEU A 46 -13.99 3.92 3.62
N LYS A 47 -14.82 3.66 2.59
CA LYS A 47 -16.24 3.37 2.78
C LYS A 47 -16.52 1.97 3.31
N LYS A 48 -15.72 0.96 2.93
CA LYS A 48 -15.97 -0.46 3.25
C LYS A 48 -15.14 -0.98 4.42
N TYR A 49 -13.87 -0.63 4.49
CA TYR A 49 -12.88 -1.12 5.45
C TYR A 49 -11.90 0.01 5.88
N PRO A 50 -12.37 1.07 6.57
CA PRO A 50 -11.54 2.23 6.89
C PRO A 50 -10.34 1.90 7.79
N THR A 51 -10.48 0.91 8.68
CA THR A 51 -9.41 0.46 9.58
C THR A 51 -8.20 -0.10 8.83
N ARG A 52 -8.41 -0.82 7.71
CA ARG A 52 -7.32 -1.39 6.91
C ARG A 52 -6.42 -0.33 6.26
N ILE A 53 -6.96 0.87 6.06
CA ILE A 53 -6.22 1.98 5.48
C ILE A 53 -5.89 3.05 6.53
N GLY A 54 -5.94 2.72 7.83
CA GLY A 54 -5.65 3.65 8.91
C GLY A 54 -6.50 4.92 8.87
N PHE A 55 -7.74 4.84 8.37
CA PHE A 55 -8.67 5.96 8.16
C PHE A 55 -8.17 7.05 7.21
N LEU A 56 -7.23 6.72 6.32
CA LEU A 56 -6.68 7.67 5.35
C LEU A 56 -7.76 8.10 4.33
N ARG A 57 -8.05 9.40 4.29
CA ARG A 57 -8.94 10.01 3.30
C ARG A 57 -8.17 10.45 2.04
N MET A 58 -8.85 10.53 0.91
CA MET A 58 -8.23 10.86 -0.39
C MET A 58 -7.54 12.23 -0.43
N ASP A 59 -8.14 13.26 0.17
CA ASP A 59 -7.54 14.58 0.34
C ASP A 59 -6.26 14.52 1.17
N THR A 60 -6.26 13.76 2.27
CA THR A 60 -5.07 13.52 3.09
C THR A 60 -3.99 12.77 2.31
N LEU A 61 -4.35 11.71 1.58
CA LEU A 61 -3.41 10.99 0.74
C LEU A 61 -2.81 11.89 -0.36
N SER A 62 -3.62 12.76 -0.96
CA SER A 62 -3.17 13.71 -1.99
C SER A 62 -2.21 14.74 -1.42
N LEU A 63 -2.52 15.27 -0.24
CA LEU A 63 -1.67 16.22 0.48
C LEU A 63 -0.35 15.55 0.89
N LEU A 64 -0.40 14.30 1.36
CA LEU A 64 0.77 13.51 1.75
C LEU A 64 1.74 13.33 0.58
N LEU A 65 1.24 12.90 -0.59
CA LEU A 65 2.04 12.73 -1.80
C LEU A 65 2.65 14.05 -2.29
N SER A 66 1.91 15.16 -2.12
CA SER A 66 2.37 16.50 -2.53
C SER A 66 3.44 17.04 -1.58
N MET A 67 3.25 16.91 -0.27
CA MET A 67 4.21 17.34 0.75
C MET A 67 5.52 16.55 0.71
N ALA A 68 5.45 15.27 0.36
CA ALA A 68 6.63 14.45 0.12
C ALA A 68 7.30 14.71 -1.24
N ASN A 69 6.72 15.57 -2.09
CA ASN A 69 7.22 15.88 -3.42
C ASN A 69 7.41 14.64 -4.33
N VAL A 70 6.45 13.71 -4.32
CA VAL A 70 6.52 12.52 -5.19
C VAL A 70 6.42 12.93 -6.65
N SER A 71 7.54 12.77 -7.36
CA SER A 71 7.68 13.16 -8.75
C SER A 71 8.47 12.11 -9.54
N ALA A 72 8.32 12.13 -10.87
CA ALA A 72 9.04 11.23 -11.77
C ALA A 72 10.56 11.24 -11.50
N ASN A 73 11.20 10.09 -11.64
CA ASN A 73 12.64 9.86 -11.36
C ASN A 73 13.07 10.00 -9.90
N SER A 74 12.13 10.14 -8.96
CA SER A 74 12.46 10.15 -7.52
C SER A 74 12.62 8.72 -7.00
N ASP A 75 13.61 8.51 -6.12
CA ASP A 75 13.70 7.29 -5.34
C ASP A 75 13.01 7.50 -3.99
N VAL A 76 11.83 6.90 -3.86
CA VAL A 76 10.93 7.14 -2.72
C VAL A 76 11.03 5.98 -1.74
N LEU A 77 11.40 6.30 -0.50
CA LEU A 77 11.33 5.37 0.62
C LEU A 77 9.94 5.44 1.25
N VAL A 78 9.28 4.28 1.33
CA VAL A 78 7.91 4.16 1.81
C VAL A 78 7.85 3.18 2.97
N VAL A 79 7.22 3.57 4.08
CA VAL A 79 6.77 2.64 5.13
C VAL A 79 5.25 2.56 5.05
N ASP A 80 4.75 1.44 4.56
CA ASP A 80 3.32 1.24 4.28
C ASP A 80 2.73 0.10 5.11
N MET A 81 2.00 0.46 6.18
CA MET A 81 1.14 -0.45 6.93
C MET A 81 -0.35 -0.28 6.57
N VAL A 82 -0.63 0.38 5.45
CA VAL A 82 -1.97 0.74 4.93
C VAL A 82 -2.37 -0.23 3.82
N GLY A 83 -1.97 -1.50 3.96
CA GLY A 83 -2.29 -2.59 3.02
C GLY A 83 -1.72 -2.44 1.61
N GLY A 84 -0.75 -1.55 1.40
CA GLY A 84 -0.19 -1.27 0.07
C GLY A 84 -0.81 -0.09 -0.66
N LEU A 85 -1.80 0.60 -0.07
CA LEU A 85 -2.46 1.73 -0.71
C LEU A 85 -1.46 2.86 -0.99
N LEU A 86 -0.58 3.15 -0.05
CA LEU A 86 0.40 4.23 -0.18
C LEU A 86 1.44 3.88 -1.24
N THR A 87 1.98 2.65 -1.21
CA THR A 87 2.92 2.15 -2.21
C THR A 87 2.32 2.25 -3.63
N GLY A 88 1.06 1.82 -3.80
CA GLY A 88 0.36 1.91 -5.07
C GLY A 88 0.16 3.36 -5.53
N ALA A 89 -0.21 4.25 -4.62
CA ALA A 89 -0.38 5.67 -4.93
C ALA A 89 0.93 6.35 -5.36
N VAL A 90 2.05 6.03 -4.70
CA VAL A 90 3.38 6.51 -5.09
C VAL A 90 3.75 5.97 -6.48
N ALA A 91 3.57 4.67 -6.71
CA ALA A 91 3.90 4.06 -8.01
C ALA A 91 3.06 4.62 -9.16
N GLU A 92 1.77 4.90 -8.93
CA GLU A 92 0.89 5.56 -9.89
C GLU A 92 1.40 6.96 -10.26
N ARG A 93 1.94 7.71 -9.28
CA ARG A 93 2.54 9.04 -9.49
C ARG A 93 3.88 9.01 -10.20
N LEU A 94 4.71 7.99 -9.93
CA LEU A 94 6.02 7.80 -10.56
C LEU A 94 5.91 7.33 -12.02
N GLY A 95 4.84 6.63 -12.37
CA GLY A 95 4.57 6.20 -13.74
C GLY A 95 5.64 5.27 -14.33
N GLY A 96 6.40 4.56 -13.48
CA GLY A 96 7.49 3.66 -13.90
C GLY A 96 8.88 4.32 -14.00
N THR A 97 8.98 5.59 -13.61
CA THR A 97 10.25 6.33 -13.54
C THR A 97 10.70 6.48 -12.08
N GLY A 98 11.97 6.20 -11.79
CA GLY A 98 12.45 6.09 -10.39
C GLY A 98 12.05 4.77 -9.73
N TYR A 99 12.18 4.69 -8.41
CA TYR A 99 11.87 3.49 -7.64
C TYR A 99 10.99 3.78 -6.41
N VAL A 100 10.12 2.81 -6.09
CA VAL A 100 9.39 2.76 -4.82
C VAL A 100 10.00 1.66 -3.98
N CYS A 101 10.69 2.04 -2.90
CA CYS A 101 11.22 1.09 -1.92
C CYS A 101 10.27 1.01 -0.73
N ASN A 102 9.50 -0.07 -0.63
CA ASN A 102 8.70 -0.34 0.55
C ASN A 102 9.56 -1.05 1.61
N THR A 103 9.84 -0.35 2.70
CA THR A 103 10.67 -0.85 3.81
C THR A 103 9.83 -1.31 4.99
N TYR A 104 10.40 -2.23 5.77
CA TYR A 104 9.77 -2.82 6.94
C TYR A 104 10.81 -3.16 8.00
N ILE A 105 10.45 -2.99 9.28
CA ILE A 105 11.35 -3.22 10.42
C ILE A 105 11.42 -4.71 10.78
N SER A 106 10.26 -5.37 10.89
CA SER A 106 10.17 -6.77 11.34
C SER A 106 10.27 -7.74 10.17
N GLY A 107 10.97 -8.87 10.32
CA GLY A 107 11.49 -9.72 9.23
C GLY A 107 10.55 -10.10 8.08
N SER A 108 9.22 -10.07 8.25
CA SER A 108 8.25 -10.22 7.16
C SER A 108 7.70 -8.88 6.67
N PRO A 109 7.60 -8.66 5.35
CA PRO A 109 7.01 -7.44 4.80
C PRO A 109 5.51 -7.34 5.15
N TYR A 110 5.03 -6.11 5.35
CA TYR A 110 3.60 -5.82 5.53
C TYR A 110 2.76 -6.24 4.31
N PRO A 111 1.46 -6.54 4.45
CA PRO A 111 0.62 -6.92 3.32
C PRO A 111 0.48 -5.79 2.30
N MET A 112 0.46 -6.13 1.01
CA MET A 112 0.34 -5.17 -0.11
C MET A 112 -0.75 -5.59 -1.11
N ASP A 113 -1.84 -6.15 -0.57
CA ASP A 113 -2.95 -6.66 -1.38
C ASP A 113 -3.64 -5.54 -2.16
N ILE A 114 -3.68 -4.32 -1.60
CA ILE A 114 -4.33 -3.17 -2.23
C ILE A 114 -3.55 -2.70 -3.46
N ALA A 115 -2.21 -2.75 -3.42
CA ALA A 115 -1.41 -2.32 -4.58
C ALA A 115 -1.61 -3.23 -5.80
N ARG A 116 -1.96 -4.51 -5.60
CA ARG A 116 -2.29 -5.43 -6.70
C ARG A 116 -3.56 -5.02 -7.45
N ILE A 117 -4.48 -4.33 -6.78
CA ILE A 117 -5.75 -3.86 -7.37
C ILE A 117 -5.52 -2.76 -8.41
N PHE A 118 -4.43 -2.01 -8.32
CA PHE A 118 -4.08 -0.97 -9.30
C PHE A 118 -3.83 -1.54 -10.70
N ASN A 119 -3.55 -2.84 -10.82
CA ASN A 119 -3.32 -3.52 -12.09
C ASN A 119 -2.25 -2.82 -12.96
N PHE A 120 -1.09 -2.56 -12.35
CA PHE A 120 0.05 -1.93 -13.02
C PHE A 120 0.67 -2.86 -14.08
N GLY A 121 1.29 -2.26 -15.10
CA GLY A 121 2.07 -3.00 -16.09
C GLY A 121 3.43 -3.44 -15.55
N ASP A 122 4.08 -4.38 -16.25
CA ASP A 122 5.35 -4.99 -15.81
C ASP A 122 6.45 -3.96 -15.53
N GLU A 123 6.53 -2.89 -16.33
CA GLU A 123 7.52 -1.82 -16.16
C GLU A 123 7.39 -1.09 -14.83
N ILE A 124 6.16 -0.84 -14.38
CA ILE A 124 5.90 -0.21 -13.07
C ILE A 124 6.14 -1.23 -11.96
N CYS A 125 5.70 -2.48 -12.14
CA CYS A 125 5.87 -3.54 -11.14
C CYS A 125 7.35 -3.81 -10.81
N LYS A 126 8.25 -3.81 -11.82
CA LYS A 126 9.70 -3.97 -11.62
C LYS A 126 10.31 -2.86 -10.75
N ARG A 127 9.72 -1.66 -10.74
CA ARG A 127 10.19 -0.51 -9.95
C ARG A 127 9.68 -0.50 -8.52
N ILE A 128 8.68 -1.33 -8.21
CA ILE A 128 8.12 -1.47 -6.87
C ILE A 128 8.84 -2.60 -6.17
N VAL A 129 9.76 -2.24 -5.29
CA VAL A 129 10.66 -3.18 -4.62
C VAL A 129 10.51 -3.12 -3.11
N ARG A 130 10.99 -4.18 -2.46
CA ARG A 130 10.97 -4.32 -1.01
C ARG A 130 12.37 -4.55 -0.47
N SER A 131 12.66 -3.93 0.67
CA SER A 131 13.88 -4.21 1.42
C SER A 131 13.57 -4.12 2.90
N PRO A 132 14.02 -5.07 3.75
CA PRO A 132 14.00 -4.85 5.18
C PRO A 132 14.95 -3.70 5.52
N LEU A 133 14.67 -3.03 6.63
CA LEU A 133 15.49 -1.90 7.10
C LEU A 133 16.95 -2.33 7.37
N THR A 134 17.15 -3.57 7.84
CA THR A 134 18.47 -4.16 8.09
C THR A 134 19.36 -4.21 6.84
N ASP A 135 18.80 -4.52 5.67
CA ASP A 135 19.56 -4.68 4.43
C ASP A 135 19.98 -3.33 3.84
N LEU A 136 19.18 -2.28 4.11
CA LEU A 136 19.50 -0.90 3.76
C LEU A 136 20.65 -0.36 4.61
N PHE A 137 20.78 -0.81 5.86
CA PHE A 137 21.89 -0.45 6.74
C PHE A 137 23.13 -1.32 6.63
N SER A 138 22.98 -2.57 6.19
CA SER A 138 24.10 -3.51 6.11
C SER A 138 25.14 -3.02 5.10
N VAL A 139 26.27 -2.52 5.59
CA VAL A 139 27.45 -2.26 4.77
C VAL A 139 27.83 -3.56 4.08
N GLN A 140 28.15 -3.54 2.77
CA GLN A 140 28.79 -4.68 2.12
C GLN A 140 30.18 -4.87 2.75
N ASN A 141 30.25 -5.52 3.91
CA ASN A 141 31.40 -6.34 4.20
C ASN A 141 31.29 -7.51 3.24
N GLY A 142 32.14 -7.53 2.22
CA GLY A 142 32.29 -8.66 1.31
C GLY A 142 32.62 -9.91 2.10
N LEU A 143 31.59 -10.63 2.54
CA LEU A 143 31.70 -12.01 2.96
C LEU A 143 30.48 -12.74 2.41
N GLN A 144 30.76 -13.57 1.40
CA GLN A 144 29.84 -14.58 0.91
C GLN A 144 29.23 -15.31 2.11
N LYS A 145 27.90 -15.38 2.19
CA LYS A 145 27.26 -16.27 3.17
C LYS A 145 27.72 -17.70 2.86
N PRO A 146 28.31 -18.44 3.82
CA PRO A 146 28.60 -19.84 3.60
C PRO A 146 27.27 -20.59 3.44
N VAL A 147 27.23 -21.40 2.38
CA VAL A 147 26.21 -22.41 2.14
C VAL A 147 26.22 -23.35 3.33
N ILE A 148 25.16 -23.32 4.15
CA ILE A 148 24.88 -24.45 5.05
C ILE A 148 24.24 -25.51 4.18
N GLN A 149 25.06 -26.47 3.73
CA GLN A 149 24.60 -27.78 3.33
C GLN A 149 24.19 -28.51 4.61
N ASP A 150 22.92 -28.90 4.67
CA ASP A 150 22.47 -29.93 5.60
C ASP A 150 23.21 -31.23 5.27
N SER A 151 23.94 -31.75 6.24
CA SER A 151 24.39 -33.14 6.25
C SER A 151 24.32 -33.68 7.67
N ASP A 152 23.46 -34.68 7.81
CA ASP A 152 23.21 -35.50 8.99
C ASP A 152 24.48 -35.95 9.72
N SER A 153 24.44 -35.92 11.06
CA SER A 153 24.55 -37.10 11.94
C SER A 153 24.90 -36.70 13.37
N CYS A 154 24.15 -37.22 14.34
CA CYS A 154 24.65 -37.90 15.55
C CYS A 154 23.46 -38.25 16.48
N ASN A 155 23.12 -39.54 16.49
CA ASN A 155 22.25 -40.19 17.47
C ASN A 155 22.88 -40.15 18.87
N MET A 156 22.05 -39.94 19.90
CA MET A 156 22.20 -40.61 21.19
C MET A 156 20.84 -40.64 21.90
N GLU A 157 20.43 -41.86 22.26
CA GLU A 157 19.12 -42.24 22.76
C GLU A 157 18.87 -41.78 24.20
N SER A 158 17.60 -41.56 24.55
CA SER A 158 17.07 -41.79 25.89
C SER A 158 15.57 -42.08 25.78
N GLN A 159 15.24 -43.37 25.89
CA GLN A 159 13.89 -43.89 26.00
C GLN A 159 13.31 -43.59 27.39
N SER A 160 12.05 -43.15 27.47
CA SER A 160 11.09 -43.71 28.43
C SER A 160 9.65 -43.48 27.97
N ASN A 161 8.91 -44.59 27.95
CA ASN A 161 7.50 -44.74 27.61
C ASN A 161 6.59 -44.15 28.72
N ASP A 162 5.42 -43.62 28.35
CA ASP A 162 4.14 -44.31 28.62
C ASP A 162 2.89 -43.61 28.03
N ARG A 163 2.28 -44.32 27.07
CA ARG A 163 0.86 -44.72 26.96
C ARG A 163 -0.31 -43.71 26.79
N ILE A 164 -0.89 -43.83 25.58
CA ILE A 164 -2.32 -44.04 25.22
C ILE A 164 -3.25 -42.80 25.15
N SER A 165 -3.56 -42.32 23.93
CA SER A 165 -4.83 -42.58 23.20
C SER A 165 -5.01 -41.63 21.99
N SER A 166 -5.37 -42.20 20.84
CA SER A 166 -5.85 -41.56 19.59
C SER A 166 -7.39 -41.54 19.54
N PRO A 167 -8.08 -41.12 18.45
CA PRO A 167 -7.82 -40.11 17.41
C PRO A 167 -9.04 -39.14 17.27
N VAL A 168 -9.04 -38.18 16.34
CA VAL A 168 -10.06 -38.04 15.26
C VAL A 168 -9.53 -37.04 14.21
N SER A 169 -9.43 -37.54 12.99
CA SER A 169 -9.16 -36.89 11.71
C SER A 169 -10.37 -36.11 11.16
N MET A 170 -10.12 -35.07 10.37
CA MET A 170 -10.75 -34.90 9.05
C MET A 170 -9.79 -34.10 8.15
N GLU A 171 -9.37 -34.77 7.09
CA GLU A 171 -8.37 -34.35 6.10
C GLU A 171 -8.96 -33.39 5.05
N GLU A 172 -8.11 -32.49 4.56
CA GLU A 172 -8.23 -31.89 3.23
C GLU A 172 -7.89 -32.93 2.16
N VAL A 173 -8.73 -33.02 1.13
CA VAL A 173 -8.48 -33.85 -0.05
C VAL A 173 -7.88 -32.99 -1.16
N SER A 174 -6.61 -33.28 -1.48
CA SER A 174 -5.96 -32.96 -2.75
C SER A 174 -6.07 -34.17 -3.67
N LEU A 175 -6.43 -34.01 -4.94
CA LEU A 175 -6.25 -35.05 -5.96
C LEU A 175 -5.81 -34.45 -7.29
N ALA A 176 -4.70 -35.00 -7.80
CA ALA A 176 -4.15 -34.78 -9.13
C ALA A 176 -4.53 -35.96 -10.06
N SER A 177 -4.64 -35.64 -11.35
CA SER A 177 -4.35 -36.44 -12.56
C SER A 177 -4.82 -37.89 -12.71
N GLU A 178 -5.51 -38.16 -13.83
CA GLU A 178 -5.41 -39.45 -14.54
C GLU A 178 -5.26 -39.23 -16.06
N ASN A 179 -4.40 -40.06 -16.67
CA ASN A 179 -4.06 -40.16 -18.09
C ASN A 179 -4.93 -41.22 -18.80
N VAL A 180 -5.30 -41.02 -20.07
CA VAL A 180 -5.62 -42.11 -21.03
C VAL A 180 -5.18 -41.76 -22.48
N ILE A 181 -4.06 -42.36 -22.92
CA ILE A 181 -3.73 -43.10 -24.17
C ILE A 181 -3.76 -42.44 -25.60
N SER A 182 -2.54 -42.44 -26.21
CA SER A 182 -2.03 -42.70 -27.59
C SER A 182 -2.45 -41.92 -28.85
N ASP A 183 -1.48 -41.34 -29.60
CA ASP A 183 -0.72 -42.01 -30.69
C ASP A 183 0.42 -41.12 -31.26
N LEU A 184 1.45 -41.77 -31.84
CA LEU A 184 2.71 -41.20 -32.37
C LEU A 184 2.66 -40.92 -33.89
N ILE A 185 3.30 -39.83 -34.35
CA ILE A 185 4.28 -39.74 -35.47
C ILE A 185 4.81 -38.28 -35.57
N PRO A 186 6.11 -38.04 -35.85
CA PRO A 186 6.75 -36.72 -35.77
C PRO A 186 6.87 -36.03 -37.13
N GLU A 187 6.94 -34.68 -37.17
CA GLU A 187 7.98 -33.95 -37.88
C GLU A 187 7.89 -32.41 -37.74
N SER A 188 9.07 -31.82 -37.85
CA SER A 188 9.52 -30.44 -37.70
C SER A 188 8.74 -29.34 -38.42
N THR A 189 8.44 -28.26 -37.68
CA THR A 189 8.75 -26.88 -38.12
C THR A 189 8.97 -25.99 -36.89
N SER A 190 10.19 -25.46 -36.76
CA SER A 190 10.63 -24.55 -35.71
C SER A 190 10.01 -23.15 -35.90
N SER A 191 9.12 -22.74 -35.00
CA SER A 191 8.83 -21.33 -34.74
C SER A 191 9.61 -20.87 -33.51
N PRO A 192 10.30 -19.71 -33.52
CA PRO A 192 11.07 -19.26 -32.37
C PRO A 192 10.11 -19.02 -31.20
N VAL A 193 10.28 -19.81 -30.15
CA VAL A 193 9.61 -19.62 -28.87
C VAL A 193 10.05 -18.26 -28.34
N ILE A 194 9.18 -17.26 -28.47
CA ILE A 194 9.26 -16.05 -27.65
C ILE A 194 9.25 -16.57 -26.21
N LYS A 195 10.40 -16.50 -25.53
CA LYS A 195 10.47 -16.73 -24.09
C LYS A 195 9.56 -15.70 -23.45
N MET A 196 8.31 -16.10 -23.14
CA MET A 196 7.43 -15.30 -22.31
C MET A 196 8.13 -15.12 -20.97
N SER A 197 8.68 -13.92 -20.75
CA SER A 197 9.16 -13.51 -19.45
C SER A 197 8.01 -13.64 -18.46
N LYS A 198 8.25 -14.30 -17.33
CA LYS A 198 7.26 -14.38 -16.24
C LYS A 198 6.78 -12.95 -15.91
N PRO A 199 5.48 -12.73 -15.67
CA PRO A 199 4.96 -11.41 -15.33
C PRO A 199 5.69 -10.89 -14.09
N ALA A 200 6.09 -9.62 -14.11
CA ALA A 200 6.87 -9.05 -13.02
C ALA A 200 6.03 -9.07 -11.73
N LYS A 201 6.54 -9.72 -10.68
CA LYS A 201 5.78 -9.79 -9.42
C LYS A 201 5.94 -8.48 -8.68
N LEU A 202 4.82 -7.96 -8.18
CA LEU A 202 4.80 -6.76 -7.37
C LEU A 202 5.51 -7.01 -6.03
N GLY A 203 6.47 -6.15 -5.68
CA GLY A 203 7.16 -6.21 -4.40
C GLY A 203 8.23 -7.30 -4.32
N GLU A 204 8.94 -7.53 -5.42
CA GLU A 204 10.17 -8.32 -5.40
C GLU A 204 11.24 -7.65 -4.52
N LYS A 205 12.23 -8.44 -4.06
CA LYS A 205 13.33 -7.89 -3.27
C LYS A 205 14.14 -6.91 -4.12
N ALA A 206 14.54 -5.80 -3.52
CA ALA A 206 15.33 -4.79 -4.21
C ALA A 206 16.65 -5.39 -4.74
N PRO A 207 17.03 -5.11 -6.02
CA PRO A 207 18.32 -5.52 -6.55
C PRO A 207 19.48 -4.90 -5.76
N GLN A 208 20.54 -5.69 -5.56
CA GLN A 208 21.74 -5.26 -4.80
C GLN A 208 22.41 -4.01 -5.40
N GLU A 209 22.40 -3.87 -6.72
CA GLU A 209 22.93 -2.70 -7.44
C GLU A 209 22.21 -1.41 -7.02
N ILE A 210 20.88 -1.44 -6.94
CA ILE A 210 20.06 -0.29 -6.56
C ILE A 210 20.21 0.02 -5.07
N ILE A 211 20.28 -1.00 -4.21
CA ILE A 211 20.56 -0.81 -2.78
C ILE A 211 21.91 -0.11 -2.58
N SER A 212 22.92 -0.44 -3.38
CA SER A 212 24.24 0.20 -3.32
C SER A 212 24.14 1.68 -3.74
N SER A 213 23.40 1.98 -4.80
CA SER A 213 23.12 3.36 -5.23
C SER A 213 22.44 4.20 -4.13
N TRP A 214 21.45 3.63 -3.42
CA TRP A 214 20.77 4.33 -2.32
C TRP A 214 21.64 4.53 -1.09
N LYS A 215 22.63 3.66 -0.85
CA LYS A 215 23.60 3.85 0.24
C LYS A 215 24.52 5.03 -0.05
N GLU A 216 24.88 5.24 -1.31
CA GLU A 216 25.74 6.35 -1.72
C GLU A 216 24.99 7.69 -1.79
N HIS A 217 23.81 7.70 -2.43
CA HIS A 217 23.08 8.93 -2.73
C HIS A 217 21.97 9.27 -1.72
N GLY A 218 21.47 8.26 -1.00
CA GLY A 218 20.28 8.37 -0.16
C GLY A 218 18.97 8.41 -0.97
N PHE A 219 17.85 8.24 -0.28
CA PHE A 219 16.52 8.38 -0.89
C PHE A 219 16.13 9.85 -1.08
N SER A 220 15.40 10.16 -2.15
CA SER A 220 14.98 11.52 -2.49
C SER A 220 13.78 11.99 -1.65
N CYS A 221 12.86 11.08 -1.32
CA CYS A 221 11.62 11.41 -0.61
C CYS A 221 11.25 10.31 0.40
N LEU A 222 10.70 10.70 1.55
CA LEU A 222 10.23 9.76 2.58
C LEU A 222 8.72 9.90 2.77
N ILE A 223 8.01 8.78 2.73
CA ILE A 223 6.61 8.74 3.13
C ILE A 223 6.36 7.61 4.11
N ILE A 224 5.71 7.95 5.22
CA ILE A 224 5.40 7.01 6.29
C ILE A 224 3.89 7.01 6.52
N ALA A 225 3.29 5.84 6.51
CA ALA A 225 1.95 5.60 7.04
C ALA A 225 1.95 4.29 7.83
N ALA A 226 2.25 4.42 9.13
CA ALA A 226 2.41 3.31 10.07
C ALA A 226 1.66 3.62 11.38
N PRO A 227 0.32 3.46 11.42
CA PRO A 227 -0.49 3.86 12.57
C PRO A 227 -0.26 2.98 13.82
N GLU A 228 0.33 1.79 13.66
CA GLU A 228 0.57 0.85 14.76
C GLU A 228 1.97 1.01 15.40
N LEU A 229 2.87 1.75 14.77
CA LEU A 229 4.25 1.94 15.24
C LEU A 229 4.46 3.33 15.81
N ASP A 230 5.42 3.45 16.73
CA ASP A 230 5.85 4.76 17.20
C ASP A 230 6.55 5.54 16.08
N THR A 231 5.99 6.70 15.76
CA THR A 231 6.47 7.58 14.69
C THR A 231 7.90 8.05 14.91
N TRP A 232 8.30 8.35 16.16
CA TRP A 232 9.63 8.88 16.45
C TRP A 232 10.71 7.82 16.29
N SER A 233 10.49 6.62 16.85
CA SER A 233 11.43 5.51 16.75
C SER A 233 11.71 5.15 15.28
N LEU A 234 10.65 5.07 14.47
CA LEU A 234 10.73 4.81 13.03
C LEU A 234 11.51 5.91 12.29
N VAL A 235 11.20 7.17 12.58
CA VAL A 235 11.86 8.33 11.97
C VAL A 235 13.35 8.36 12.30
N LYS A 236 13.71 8.10 13.56
CA LYS A 236 15.10 8.09 14.03
C LYS A 236 15.93 7.03 13.30
N GLU A 237 15.35 5.85 13.07
CA GLU A 237 16.02 4.79 12.32
C GLU A 237 16.08 5.09 10.83
N ILE A 238 15.05 5.69 10.21
CA ILE A 238 15.01 5.88 8.75
C ILE A 238 15.77 7.13 8.27
N PHE A 239 15.80 8.19 9.07
CA PHE A 239 16.40 9.47 8.67
C PHE A 239 17.82 9.37 8.10
N PRO A 240 18.73 8.52 8.61
CA PRO A 240 20.06 8.35 8.03
C PRO A 240 20.08 7.92 6.55
N LEU A 241 19.06 7.19 6.08
CA LEU A 241 18.96 6.69 4.70
C LEU A 241 18.54 7.76 3.68
N MET A 242 18.03 8.89 4.17
CA MET A 242 17.54 9.98 3.33
C MET A 242 18.67 10.86 2.81
N SER A 243 18.55 11.37 1.59
CA SER A 243 19.43 12.43 1.10
C SER A 243 19.25 13.74 1.90
N ASN A 244 20.26 14.60 1.92
CA ASN A 244 20.14 15.93 2.52
C ASN A 244 19.18 16.79 1.67
N SER A 245 18.43 17.68 2.32
CA SER A 245 17.38 18.47 1.66
C SER A 245 16.20 17.65 1.10
N ALA A 246 16.08 16.37 1.47
CA ALA A 246 14.94 15.55 1.09
C ALA A 246 13.67 15.94 1.86
N PRO A 247 12.53 16.11 1.18
CA PRO A 247 11.23 16.25 1.84
C PRO A 247 10.79 14.91 2.45
N PHE A 248 10.12 15.00 3.59
CA PHE A 248 9.44 13.87 4.20
C PHE A 248 8.01 14.24 4.56
N ALA A 249 7.11 13.27 4.51
CA ALA A 249 5.75 13.41 4.98
C ALA A 249 5.29 12.15 5.74
N ILE A 250 4.74 12.35 6.94
CA ILE A 250 4.37 11.30 7.86
C ILE A 250 2.89 11.44 8.15
N TYR A 251 2.13 10.40 7.84
CA TYR A 251 0.72 10.29 8.16
C TYR A 251 0.51 9.60 9.50
N HIS A 252 -0.41 10.13 10.30
CA HIS A 252 -0.92 9.45 11.48
C HIS A 252 -2.39 9.81 11.73
N GLN A 253 -3.18 8.88 12.28
CA GLN A 253 -4.59 9.13 12.61
C GLN A 253 -4.72 10.16 13.75
N TYR A 254 -3.79 10.17 14.70
CA TYR A 254 -3.83 11.06 15.86
C TYR A 254 -2.74 12.12 15.81
N LEU A 255 -3.03 13.31 16.33
CA LEU A 255 -2.11 14.45 16.38
C LEU A 255 -0.93 14.22 17.34
N GLN A 256 -1.18 13.57 18.48
CA GLN A 256 -0.21 13.46 19.56
C GLN A 256 1.12 12.81 19.14
N PRO A 257 1.16 11.66 18.43
CA PRO A 257 2.43 11.09 17.97
C PRO A 257 3.21 12.00 17.01
N LEU A 258 2.51 12.71 16.13
CA LEU A 258 3.14 13.68 15.22
C LEU A 258 3.71 14.88 15.98
N ALA A 259 3.02 15.38 16.99
CA ALA A 259 3.51 16.48 17.82
C ALA A 259 4.77 16.07 18.60
N THR A 260 4.80 14.87 19.17
CA THR A 260 5.99 14.31 19.84
C THR A 260 7.14 14.12 18.87
N CYS A 261 6.88 13.54 17.69
CA CYS A 261 7.88 13.37 16.64
C CYS A 261 8.45 14.71 16.18
N MET A 262 7.58 15.70 15.92
CA MET A 262 7.98 17.05 15.55
C MET A 262 8.89 17.66 16.61
N HIS A 263 8.50 17.61 17.89
CA HIS A 263 9.29 18.14 19.00
C HIS A 263 10.70 17.52 19.05
N ASN A 264 10.81 16.20 18.95
CA ASN A 264 12.08 15.49 18.96
C ASN A 264 12.96 15.84 17.75
N LEU A 265 12.36 16.04 16.57
CA LEU A 265 13.07 16.50 15.38
C LEU A 265 13.62 17.93 15.54
N GLN A 266 12.92 18.83 16.25
CA GLN A 266 13.43 20.17 16.53
C GLN A 266 14.58 20.12 17.53
N LEU A 267 14.45 19.31 18.60
CA LEU A 267 15.53 19.11 19.58
C LEU A 267 16.80 18.58 18.92
N GLY A 268 16.65 17.59 18.02
CA GLY A 268 17.76 17.02 17.27
C GLY A 268 18.28 17.88 16.12
N LYS A 269 17.63 19.01 15.81
CA LYS A 269 17.93 19.87 14.64
C LYS A 269 18.11 19.06 13.35
N MET A 270 17.24 18.07 13.13
CA MET A 270 17.33 17.15 11.99
C MET A 270 16.46 17.57 10.80
N ALA A 271 15.51 18.49 11.02
CA ALA A 271 14.59 18.94 10.00
C ALA A 271 14.25 20.43 10.15
N ILE A 272 13.89 21.07 9.04
CA ILE A 272 13.42 22.46 8.97
C ILE A 272 12.06 22.53 8.30
N GLY A 273 11.37 23.67 8.46
CA GLY A 273 10.08 23.91 7.83
C GLY A 273 9.00 22.90 8.22
N MET A 274 9.09 22.34 9.44
CA MET A 274 8.16 21.33 9.91
C MET A 274 6.77 21.93 10.15
N GLN A 275 5.75 21.27 9.62
CA GLN A 275 4.36 21.69 9.77
C GLN A 275 3.48 20.45 9.98
N ILE A 276 2.53 20.56 10.92
CA ILE A 276 1.43 19.60 11.04
C ILE A 276 0.19 20.19 10.36
N SER A 277 -0.41 19.43 9.46
CA SER A 277 -1.59 19.85 8.69
C SER A 277 -2.72 18.84 8.78
N GLU A 278 -3.94 19.34 8.82
CA GLU A 278 -5.18 18.57 8.75
C GLU A 278 -6.04 19.10 7.60
N PRO A 279 -6.29 18.30 6.54
CA PRO A 279 -7.17 18.71 5.46
C PRO A 279 -8.64 18.45 5.80
N TRP A 280 -9.48 19.43 5.48
CA TRP A 280 -10.93 19.33 5.60
C TRP A 280 -11.59 19.26 4.22
N LEU A 281 -12.39 18.22 4.02
CA LEU A 281 -13.13 17.99 2.78
C LEU A 281 -14.63 18.15 3.01
N ARG A 282 -15.27 19.03 2.23
CA ARG A 282 -16.72 19.22 2.23
C ARG A 282 -17.32 18.98 0.85
N GLU A 283 -18.18 17.98 0.76
CA GLU A 283 -18.89 17.62 -0.47
C GLU A 283 -20.17 18.45 -0.56
N TYR A 284 -20.49 18.89 -1.77
CA TYR A 284 -21.69 19.67 -2.07
C TYR A 284 -22.58 18.91 -3.03
N GLN A 285 -23.88 18.90 -2.72
CA GLN A 285 -24.89 18.60 -3.73
C GLN A 285 -25.07 19.85 -4.59
N VAL A 286 -24.84 19.74 -5.89
CA VAL A 286 -25.06 20.82 -6.86
C VAL A 286 -26.20 20.42 -7.78
N LEU A 287 -27.40 20.91 -7.45
CA LEU A 287 -28.62 20.71 -8.23
C LEU A 287 -29.37 22.04 -8.32
N PRO A 288 -30.11 22.30 -9.42
CA PRO A 288 -30.92 23.52 -9.55
C PRO A 288 -31.82 23.72 -8.32
N SER A 289 -31.71 24.90 -7.71
CA SER A 289 -32.46 25.32 -6.50
C SER A 289 -32.34 24.39 -5.28
N ARG A 290 -31.34 23.49 -5.24
CA ARG A 290 -31.09 22.52 -4.17
C ARG A 290 -29.60 22.35 -3.88
N THR A 291 -28.85 23.45 -3.97
CA THR A 291 -27.40 23.44 -3.73
C THR A 291 -27.13 23.62 -2.24
N HIS A 292 -26.54 22.61 -1.61
CA HIS A 292 -26.17 22.65 -0.20
C HIS A 292 -25.06 21.61 0.09
N PRO A 293 -24.29 21.76 1.18
CA PRO A 293 -23.37 20.73 1.63
C PRO A 293 -24.06 19.41 1.97
N CYS A 294 -23.38 18.28 1.77
CA CYS A 294 -23.84 16.99 2.27
C CYS A 294 -24.01 17.03 3.80
N MET A 295 -25.12 16.49 4.31
CA MET A 295 -25.48 16.58 5.74
C MET A 295 -24.68 15.61 6.61
N GLN A 296 -24.32 14.43 6.08
CA GLN A 296 -23.52 13.43 6.77
C GLN A 296 -22.23 13.22 6.00
N MET A 297 -21.11 13.41 6.68
CA MET A 297 -19.77 13.37 6.12
C MET A 297 -18.78 12.81 7.14
N ASN A 298 -17.66 12.28 6.65
CA ASN A 298 -16.55 11.91 7.51
C ASN A 298 -15.82 13.18 7.96
N ALA A 299 -15.94 13.53 9.24
CA ALA A 299 -15.31 14.73 9.79
C ALA A 299 -13.77 14.68 9.70
N PHE A 300 -13.18 13.51 9.92
CA PHE A 300 -11.73 13.37 10.11
C PHE A 300 -11.07 12.41 9.11
N GLY A 301 -9.86 12.76 8.66
CA GLY A 301 -9.10 12.04 7.62
C GLY A 301 -7.63 11.83 7.95
N GLY A 302 -7.22 12.10 9.20
CA GLY A 302 -5.85 12.02 9.68
C GLY A 302 -5.08 13.34 9.63
N TYR A 303 -3.91 13.33 10.24
CA TYR A 303 -2.97 14.45 10.28
C TYR A 303 -1.69 14.09 9.49
N ILE A 304 -1.01 15.11 8.99
CA ILE A 304 0.26 14.96 8.27
C ILE A 304 1.30 15.85 8.93
N LEU A 305 2.44 15.27 9.28
CA LEU A 305 3.66 16.01 9.60
C LEU A 305 4.55 16.02 8.37
N SER A 306 4.86 17.19 7.85
CA SER A 306 5.78 17.37 6.73
C SER A 306 6.95 18.26 7.10
N GLY A 307 8.10 18.06 6.46
CA GLY A 307 9.27 18.92 6.63
C GLY A 307 10.37 18.55 5.63
N THR A 308 11.51 19.25 5.73
CA THR A 308 12.70 18.96 4.93
C THR A 308 13.83 18.51 5.84
N LYS A 309 14.47 17.39 5.50
CA LYS A 309 15.65 16.89 6.23
C LYS A 309 16.83 17.85 6.03
N ILE A 310 17.54 18.15 7.11
CA ILE A 310 18.83 18.85 7.07
C ILE A 310 19.96 17.92 7.49
N SER A 311 21.17 18.23 7.01
CA SER A 311 22.37 17.58 7.53
C SER A 311 22.59 18.02 8.98
N PRO A 312 22.94 17.11 9.90
CA PRO A 312 23.45 17.51 11.19
C PRO A 312 24.74 18.32 10.98
N ASN A 313 24.82 19.48 11.64
CA ASN A 313 26.04 20.31 11.69
C ASN A 313 27.14 19.66 12.51
#